data_AF-A0ABD0N2W0-F1
#
_entry.id   AF-A0ABD0N2W0-F1
#
_cell.length_a   1.000
_cell.length_b   1.000
_cell.length_c   1.000
_cell.angle_alpha   90.00
_cell.angle_beta   90.00
_cell.angle_gamma   90.00
#
_symmetry.space_group_name_H-M   'P 1'
#
loop_
_entity.id
_entity.type
_entity.pdbx_description
1 polymer ?
#
loop_
_entity_poly.entity_id
_entity_poly.type
_entity_poly.pdbx_seq_one_letter_code
_entity_poly.pdbx_strand_id
1 'polypeptide(L)'
;IQLSVPTGVPFYLSCPVDSHHASYKWEYNQKSIPCQQTQSECLLLIPAMTNDMYGNYKCTSNELDYTRIVKEYNLFYSHFNDASNDAFKLRAQD
;
A
#
# COMPACT_ATOMS: atom_id res chain seq x y z
N ILE A 1 -9.62 5.10 -1.68
CA ILE A 1 -9.34 5.44 -0.26
C ILE A 1 -8.03 6.21 -0.21
N GLN A 2 -7.97 7.34 0.49
CA GLN A 2 -6.75 8.15 0.62
C GLN A 2 -6.04 7.80 1.93
N LEU A 3 -4.76 7.40 1.89
CA LEU A 3 -3.99 7.03 3.08
C LEU A 3 -2.66 7.76 3.12
N SER A 4 -2.38 8.40 4.26
CA SER A 4 -1.04 8.89 4.55
C SER A 4 -0.20 7.78 5.14
N VAL A 5 0.95 7.48 4.53
CA VAL A 5 1.85 6.41 4.99
C VAL A 5 3.26 6.98 5.18
N PRO A 6 3.88 6.86 6.37
CA PRO A 6 5.26 7.31 6.58
C PRO A 6 6.28 6.43 5.84
N THR A 7 7.45 6.99 5.53
CA THR A 7 8.55 6.26 4.90
C THR A 7 9.26 5.34 5.90
N GLY A 8 9.97 4.32 5.39
CA GLY A 8 10.90 3.50 6.18
C GLY A 8 10.30 2.50 7.17
N VAL A 9 8.97 2.51 7.36
CA VAL A 9 8.27 1.53 8.21
C VAL A 9 7.39 0.59 7.37
N PRO A 10 7.18 -0.66 7.84
CA PRO A 10 6.31 -1.60 7.15
C PRO A 10 4.84 -1.18 7.23
N PHE A 11 4.10 -1.45 6.15
CA PHE A 11 2.68 -1.14 6.03
C PHE A 11 1.94 -2.25 5.28
N TYR A 12 0.69 -2.51 5.66
CA TYR A 12 -0.16 -3.48 4.98
C TYR A 12 -1.33 -2.80 4.29
N LEU A 13 -1.57 -3.18 3.03
CA LEU A 13 -2.87 -2.96 2.40
C LEU A 13 -3.71 -4.22 2.53
N SER A 14 -4.98 -4.03 2.87
CA SER A 14 -5.94 -5.10 3.08
C SER A 14 -7.03 -5.04 2.00
N CYS A 15 -7.42 -6.19 1.50
CA CYS A 15 -8.45 -6.35 0.47
C CYS A 15 -9.34 -7.53 0.84
N PRO A 16 -10.66 -7.33 1.00
CA PRO A 16 -11.54 -8.40 1.43
C PRO A 16 -11.66 -9.49 0.35
N VAL A 17 -11.70 -10.75 0.81
CA VAL A 17 -11.99 -11.92 -0.03
C VAL A 17 -13.48 -12.18 0.01
N ASP A 18 -14.19 -11.64 -0.99
CA ASP A 18 -15.64 -11.86 -1.15
C ASP A 18 -15.99 -13.23 -1.76
N SER A 19 -15.05 -13.88 -2.46
CA SER A 19 -15.22 -15.21 -3.09
C SER A 19 -13.95 -16.04 -2.95
N HIS A 20 -14.05 -17.26 -2.42
CA HIS A 20 -12.92 -18.18 -2.33
C HIS A 20 -12.58 -18.88 -3.65
N HIS A 21 -13.44 -18.75 -4.66
CA HIS A 21 -13.21 -19.27 -6.00
C HIS A 21 -12.47 -18.27 -6.89
N ALA A 22 -12.42 -17.00 -6.48
CA ALA A 22 -11.68 -15.95 -7.17
C ALA A 22 -10.20 -15.94 -6.78
N SER A 23 -9.36 -15.57 -7.75
CA SER A 23 -7.96 -15.22 -7.52
C SER A 23 -7.83 -13.72 -7.27
N TYR A 24 -6.93 -13.34 -6.35
CA TYR A 24 -6.73 -11.94 -5.96
C TYR A 24 -5.28 -11.51 -6.18
N LYS A 25 -5.10 -10.26 -6.62
CA LYS A 25 -3.80 -9.65 -6.82
C LYS A 25 -3.86 -8.14 -6.56
N TRP A 26 -2.69 -7.56 -6.33
CA TRP A 26 -2.51 -6.11 -6.30
C TRP A 26 -1.92 -5.63 -7.62
N GLU A 27 -2.32 -4.44 -8.04
CA GLU A 27 -1.81 -3.74 -9.20
C GLU A 27 -1.22 -2.41 -8.76
N TYR A 28 0.04 -2.17 -9.11
CA TYR A 28 0.78 -0.96 -8.83
C TYR A 28 1.76 -0.67 -9.96
N ASN A 29 1.75 0.56 -10.51
CA ASN A 29 2.60 0.95 -11.64
C ASN A 29 2.61 -0.09 -12.79
N GLN A 30 1.41 -0.56 -13.17
CA GLN A 30 1.18 -1.57 -14.22
C GLN A 30 1.77 -2.96 -13.91
N LYS A 31 2.31 -3.17 -12.71
CA LYS A 31 2.81 -4.46 -12.25
C LYS A 31 1.75 -5.17 -11.43
N SER A 32 1.64 -6.48 -11.65
CA SER A 32 0.85 -7.39 -10.84
C SER A 32 1.70 -7.92 -9.69
N ILE A 33 1.19 -7.84 -8.47
CA ILE A 33 1.85 -8.26 -7.24
C ILE A 33 0.94 -9.28 -6.53
N PRO A 34 1.41 -10.51 -6.25
CA PRO A 34 0.62 -11.46 -5.48
C PRO A 34 0.43 -10.97 -4.04
N CYS A 35 -0.67 -11.37 -3.41
CA CYS A 35 -0.90 -11.09 -1.99
C CYS A 35 -0.75 -12.34 -1.14
N GLN A 36 -0.57 -12.11 0.16
CA GLN A 36 -0.77 -13.16 1.15
C GLN A 36 -2.26 -13.27 1.45
N GLN A 37 -2.89 -14.31 0.89
CA GLN A 37 -4.30 -14.58 1.12
C GLN A 37 -4.52 -15.34 2.44
N THR A 38 -5.50 -14.89 3.19
CA THR A 38 -6.05 -15.51 4.39
C THR A 38 -7.49 -15.95 4.11
N GLN A 39 -8.24 -16.40 5.12
CA GLN A 39 -9.65 -16.73 4.93
C GLN A 39 -10.50 -15.52 4.52
N SER A 40 -10.18 -14.31 4.98
CA SER A 40 -11.04 -13.13 4.74
C SER A 40 -10.36 -11.99 4.01
N GLU A 41 -9.04 -12.03 3.86
CA GLU A 41 -8.23 -10.90 3.38
C GLU A 41 -7.11 -11.34 2.45
N CYS A 42 -6.83 -10.52 1.44
CA CYS A 42 -5.68 -10.57 0.55
C CYS A 42 -4.74 -9.41 0.90
N LEU A 43 -3.65 -9.71 1.62
CA LEU A 43 -2.76 -8.71 2.21
C LEU A 43 -1.55 -8.43 1.32
N LEU A 44 -1.26 -7.15 1.07
CA LEU A 44 0.02 -6.71 0.50
C LEU A 44 0.88 -6.11 1.60
N LEU A 45 2.02 -6.74 1.89
CA LEU A 45 3.07 -6.15 2.71
C LEU A 45 3.93 -5.20 1.86
N ILE A 46 4.03 -3.95 2.28
CA ILE A 46 5.06 -3.02 1.86
C ILE A 46 6.10 -2.95 2.99
N PRO A 47 7.28 -3.59 2.85
CA PRO A 47 8.21 -3.73 3.98
C PRO A 47 8.80 -2.41 4.49
N ALA A 48 9.01 -1.46 3.59
CA ALA A 48 9.44 -0.10 3.89
C ALA A 48 9.01 0.81 2.75
N MET A 49 8.19 1.82 3.05
CA MET A 49 7.77 2.79 2.04
C MET A 49 8.93 3.69 1.60
N THR A 50 9.12 3.84 0.29
CA THR A 50 10.01 4.80 -0.34
C THR A 50 9.24 5.79 -1.21
N ASN A 51 9.87 6.89 -1.62
CA ASN A 51 9.21 7.97 -2.36
C ASN A 51 8.59 7.52 -3.69
N ASP A 52 9.19 6.51 -4.34
CA ASP A 52 8.72 5.92 -5.58
C ASP A 52 7.61 4.89 -5.40
N MET A 53 7.20 4.57 -4.17
CA MET A 53 6.13 3.64 -3.83
C MET A 53 4.81 4.35 -3.50
N TYR A 54 4.77 5.68 -3.46
CA TYR A 54 3.50 6.39 -3.34
C TYR A 54 2.68 6.29 -4.63
N GLY A 55 1.38 6.53 -4.51
CA GLY A 55 0.44 6.50 -5.62
C GLY A 55 -0.65 5.45 -5.46
N ASN A 56 -1.18 5.00 -6.60
CA ASN A 56 -2.42 4.24 -6.65
C ASN A 56 -2.18 2.72 -6.65
N TYR A 57 -2.77 2.04 -5.67
CA TYR A 57 -2.77 0.59 -5.53
C TYR A 57 -4.19 0.05 -5.70
N LYS A 58 -4.36 -0.91 -6.59
CA LYS A 58 -5.66 -1.57 -6.83
C LYS A 58 -5.57 -3.03 -6.45
N CYS A 59 -6.51 -3.49 -5.63
CA CYS A 59 -6.75 -4.91 -5.47
C CYS A 59 -7.79 -5.34 -6.50
N THR A 60 -7.46 -6.35 -7.31
CA THR A 60 -8.37 -6.93 -8.30
C THR A 60 -8.67 -8.39 -7.97
N SER A 61 -9.91 -8.79 -8.20
CA SER A 61 -10.34 -10.19 -8.16
C SER A 61 -10.65 -10.66 -9.57
N ASN A 62 -10.18 -11.86 -9.92
CA ASN A 62 -10.52 -12.54 -11.17
C ASN A 62 -11.17 -13.88 -10.87
N GLU A 63 -12.36 -14.09 -11.43
CA GLU A 63 -13.11 -15.35 -11.35
C GLU A 63 -13.63 -15.67 -12.75
N LEU A 64 -13.17 -16.79 -13.32
CA LEU A 64 -13.38 -17.14 -14.73
C LEU A 64 -12.86 -16.01 -15.66
N ASP A 65 -13.72 -15.44 -16.50
CA ASP A 65 -13.43 -14.35 -17.43
C ASP A 65 -13.79 -12.97 -16.87
N TYR A 66 -14.32 -12.90 -15.65
CA TYR A 66 -14.70 -11.63 -15.01
C TYR A 66 -13.61 -11.12 -14.08
N THR A 67 -13.20 -9.87 -14.28
CA THR A 67 -12.26 -9.16 -13.40
C THR A 67 -12.90 -7.89 -12.85
N ARG A 68 -12.77 -7.66 -11.55
CA ARG A 68 -13.22 -6.42 -10.91
C ARG A 68 -12.18 -5.85 -9.98
N ILE A 69 -12.25 -4.54 -9.76
CA ILE A 69 -11.52 -3.85 -8.69
C ILE A 69 -12.34 -4.03 -7.41
N VAL A 70 -11.72 -4.61 -6.37
CA VAL A 70 -12.34 -4.83 -5.06
C VAL A 70 -12.08 -3.64 -4.15
N LYS A 71 -10.85 -3.10 -4.20
CA LYS A 71 -10.44 -1.97 -3.37
C LYS A 71 -9.35 -1.16 -4.05
N GLU A 72 -9.37 0.15 -3.82
CA GLU A 72 -8.39 1.07 -4.38
C GLU A 72 -7.90 2.05 -3.31
N TYR A 73 -6.58 2.13 -3.19
CA TYR A 73 -5.88 3.02 -2.28
C TYR A 73 -5.03 4.01 -3.06
N ASN A 74 -5.01 5.26 -2.62
CA ASN A 74 -4.02 6.24 -3.02
C ASN A 74 -3.17 6.54 -1.78
N LEU A 75 -1.91 6.10 -1.82
CA LEU A 75 -0.94 6.32 -0.76
C LEU A 75 -0.20 7.63 -1.03
N PHE A 76 -0.12 8.49 -0.03
CA PHE A 76 0.63 9.74 -0.12
C PHE A 76 1.46 9.96 1.13
N TYR A 77 2.48 10.81 1.00
CA TYR A 77 3.34 11.21 2.10
C TYR A 77 2.67 12.35 2.91
N SER A 78 2.55 12.20 4.24
CA SER A 78 2.20 13.34 5.10
C SER A 78 3.42 14.21 5.33
N HIS A 79 3.38 15.44 4.85
CA HIS A 79 4.37 16.48 5.13
C HIS A 79 4.42 16.96 6.60
N PHE A 80 3.72 16.30 7.53
CA PHE A 80 3.48 16.86 8.87
C PHE A 80 4.56 16.56 9.92
N ASN A 81 5.57 15.71 9.66
CA ASN A 81 6.56 15.35 10.68
C ASN A 81 8.06 15.50 10.32
N ASP A 82 8.46 15.73 9.06
CA ASP A 82 9.89 15.90 8.75
C ASP A 82 10.45 17.30 9.08
N ALA A 83 9.62 18.32 9.16
CA ALA A 83 10.06 19.65 9.60
C ALA A 83 10.54 19.67 11.06
N SER A 84 10.11 18.72 11.89
CA SER A 84 10.60 18.61 13.27
C SER A 84 12.00 18.01 13.32
N ASN A 85 12.36 17.08 12.43
CA ASN A 85 13.64 16.37 12.48
C ASN A 85 14.79 17.17 11.86
N ASP A 86 14.51 18.03 10.88
CA ASP A 86 15.51 18.96 10.34
C ASP A 86 15.86 20.09 11.32
N ALA A 87 14.91 20.50 12.16
CA ALA A 87 15.15 21.49 13.21
C ALA A 87 16.11 21.00 14.33
N PHE A 88 16.25 19.68 14.51
CA PHE A 88 17.21 19.10 15.46
C PHE A 88 18.60 18.85 14.86
N LYS A 89 18.74 18.81 13.53
CA LYS A 89 20.05 18.68 12.86
C LYS A 89 20.89 19.95 12.86
N LEU A 90 20.27 21.12 13.01
CA LEU A 90 20.97 22.41 13.05
C LEU A 90 21.54 22.79 14.43
N ARG A 91 21.37 21.95 15.46
CA ARG A 91 21.81 22.25 16.85
C ARG A 91 22.96 21.40 17.38
N ALA A 92 23.59 20.58 16.54
CA ALA A 92 24.74 19.78 16.92
C ALA A 92 26.01 20.24 16.19
N GLN A 93 26.44 21.48 16.46
CA GLN A 93 27.80 21.97 16.22
C GLN A 93 27.98 23.27 16.99
N ASP A 94 28.42 23.13 18.24
CA ASP A 94 29.28 24.04 19.01
C ASP A 94 29.91 23.25 20.16
#